data_AF-A0A0G0D0M2-F1
#
_entry.id   AF-A0A0G0D0M2-F1
#
_cell.length_a   1.000
_cell.length_b   1.000
_cell.length_c   1.000
_cell.angle_alpha   90.00
_cell.angle_beta   90.00
_cell.angle_gamma   90.00
#
_symmetry.space_group_name_H-M   'P 1'
#
loop_
_entity.id
_entity.type
_entity.pdbx_description
1 polymer ?
#
loop_
_entity_poly.entity_id
_entity_poly.type
_entity_poly.pdbx_seq_one_letter_code
_entity_poly.pdbx_strand_id
1 'polypeptide(L)' 'MILAKARLSIITEPYEVIEEMKGKDLIGLEYEPLFPYLSETISKSEKPKLEKAFKVYGADFVTTEDGTGVVHTA' A
#
# COMPACT_ATOMS: atom_id res chain seq x y z
N MET A 1 -7.55 7.77 -1.40
CA MET A 1 -7.63 6.38 -0.89
C MET A 1 -7.69 5.45 -2.08
N ILE A 2 -6.99 4.32 -2.04
CA ILE A 2 -7.07 3.27 -3.08
C ILE A 2 -7.77 2.06 -2.45
N LEU A 3 -8.72 1.48 -3.17
CA LEU A 3 -9.49 0.31 -2.74
C LEU A 3 -9.67 -0.63 -3.93
N ALA A 4 -9.60 -1.95 -3.70
CA ALA A 4 -10.00 -2.91 -4.72
C ALA A 4 -11.47 -2.70 -5.09
N LYS A 5 -11.77 -2.62 -6.39
CA LYS A 5 -13.14 -2.36 -6.90
C LYS A 5 -14.18 -3.33 -6.35
N ALA A 6 -13.83 -4.61 -6.19
CA ALA A 6 -14.70 -5.64 -5.61
C ALA A 6 -15.08 -5.38 -4.13
N ARG A 7 -14.37 -4.46 -3.46
CA ARG A 7 -14.57 -4.11 -2.05
C ARG A 7 -15.31 -2.79 -1.85
N LEU A 8 -15.78 -2.11 -2.90
CA LEU A 8 -16.47 -0.81 -2.77
C LEU A 8 -17.66 -0.85 -1.80
N SER A 9 -18.32 -2.00 -1.65
CA SER A 9 -19.44 -2.20 -0.74
C SER A 9 -19.11 -2.03 0.75
N ILE A 10 -17.82 -2.00 1.14
CA ILE A 10 -17.42 -1.78 2.54
C ILE A 10 -17.47 -0.30 2.95
N ILE A 11 -17.55 0.64 2.00
CA ILE A 11 -17.65 2.06 2.30
C ILE A 11 -19.11 2.40 2.59
N THR A 12 -19.39 2.92 3.78
CA THR A 12 -20.73 3.30 4.23
C THR A 12 -21.04 4.77 4.01
N GLU A 13 -20.01 5.61 3.90
CA GLU A 13 -20.12 7.05 3.67
C GLU A 13 -20.25 7.38 2.18
N PRO A 14 -20.80 8.56 1.83
CA PRO A 14 -20.80 9.02 0.44
C PRO A 14 -19.38 9.08 -0.13
N TYR A 15 -19.19 8.48 -1.30
CA TYR A 15 -17.91 8.48 -2.02
C TYR A 15 -18.12 8.75 -3.51
N GLU A 16 -17.04 9.17 -4.17
CA GLU A 16 -16.96 9.32 -5.61
C GLU A 16 -15.74 8.56 -6.14
N VAL A 17 -15.91 7.83 -7.24
CA VAL A 17 -14.79 7.16 -7.92
C VAL A 17 -14.12 8.16 -8.86
N ILE A 18 -12.94 8.65 -8.48
CA ILE A 18 -12.18 9.63 -9.26
C ILE A 18 -11.40 9.00 -10.43
N GLU A 19 -10.97 7.74 -10.27
CA GLU A 19 -10.14 7.04 -11.25
C GLU A 19 -10.24 5.52 -11.04
N GLU A 20 -10.12 4.75 -12.13
CA GLU A 20 -9.93 3.30 -12.10
C GLU A 20 -8.64 2.92 -12.80
N MET A 21 -7.82 2.08 -12.16
CA MET A 21 -6.53 1.65 -12.69
C MET A 21 -6.26 0.18 -12.35
N LYS A 22 -5.32 -0.45 -13.06
CA LYS A 22 -4.94 -1.85 -12.76
C LYS A 22 -3.93 -1.84 -11.61
N GLY A 23 -3.99 -2.87 -10.76
CA GLY A 23 -3.03 -3.00 -9.64
C GLY A 23 -1.56 -3.01 -10.09
N LYS A 24 -1.27 -3.52 -11.29
CA LYS A 24 0.07 -3.48 -11.89
C LYS A 24 0.60 -2.06 -12.11
N ASP A 25 -0.28 -1.09 -12.32
CA ASP A 25 0.09 0.30 -12.58
C ASP A 25 0.51 1.02 -11.28
N LEU A 26 0.19 0.42 -10.12
CA LEU A 26 0.61 0.90 -8.80
C LEU A 26 1.98 0.35 -8.38
N ILE A 27 2.47 -0.71 -9.03
CA ILE A 27 3.72 -1.35 -8.63
C ILE A 27 4.86 -0.36 -8.80
N GLY A 28 5.59 -0.17 -7.70
CA GLY A 28 6.74 0.71 -7.64
C GLY A 28 6.43 2.16 -7.24
N LEU A 29 5.17 2.51 -6.97
CA LEU A 29 4.86 3.79 -6.32
C LEU A 29 5.42 3.81 -4.90
N GLU A 30 6.00 4.95 -4.53
CA GLU A 30 6.47 5.22 -3.17
C GLU A 30 5.37 5.90 -2.36
N TYR A 31 5.30 5.61 -1.07
CA TYR A 31 4.31 6.20 -0.17
C TYR A 31 4.97 6.72 1.11
N GLU A 32 4.32 7.70 1.74
CA GLU A 32 4.78 8.23 3.02
C GLU A 32 4.45 7.25 4.16
N PRO A 33 5.43 6.82 4.97
CA PRO A 33 5.15 5.95 6.10
C PRO A 33 4.30 6.66 7.15
N LEU A 34 3.34 5.92 7.73
CA LEU A 34 2.53 6.44 8.84
C LEU A 34 3.39 6.83 10.06
N PHE A 35 4.50 6.13 10.27
CA PHE A 35 5.42 6.38 11.37
C PHE A 35 6.87 6.48 10.85
N PRO A 36 7.47 7.69 10.79
CA PRO A 36 8.79 7.89 10.18
C PRO A 36 9.99 7.49 11.07
N TYR A 37 9.76 6.93 12.27
CA TYR A 37 10.82 6.62 13.25
C TYR A 37 11.88 5.64 12.74
N LEU A 38 11.55 4.78 11.78
CA LEU A 38 12.48 3.82 11.18
C LEU A 38 13.70 4.52 10.57
N SER A 39 13.52 5.72 10.00
CA SER A 39 14.62 6.51 9.42
C SER A 39 15.66 6.94 10.47
N GLU A 40 15.23 7.14 11.71
CA GLU A 40 16.04 7.63 12.83
C GLU A 40 16.63 6.49 13.67
N THR A 41 15.91 5.38 13.80
CA THR A 41 16.23 4.27 14.70
C THR A 41 17.01 3.13 14.03
N ILE A 42 16.96 3.03 12.70
CA ILE A 42 17.65 1.96 11.96
C ILE A 42 19.18 2.12 12.03
N SER A 43 19.88 0.99 12.12
CA SER A 43 21.34 0.96 12.13
C SER A 43 21.91 1.53 10.82
N LYS A 44 23.09 2.18 10.87
CA LYS A 44 23.75 2.72 9.66
C LYS A 44 23.96 1.66 8.57
N SER A 45 24.24 0.42 8.97
CA SER A 45 24.39 -0.73 8.07
C SER A 45 23.10 -1.13 7.36
N GLU A 46 21.94 -0.79 7.90
CA GLU A 46 20.64 -1.17 7.36
C GLU A 46 19.89 -0.01 6.71
N LYS A 47 20.37 1.24 6.83
CA LYS A 47 19.83 2.40 6.11
C LYS A 47 19.61 2.17 4.61
N PRO A 48 20.49 1.48 3.86
CA PRO A 48 20.24 1.19 2.44
C PRO A 48 18.98 0.35 2.18
N LYS A 49 18.48 -0.41 3.17
CA LYS A 49 17.25 -1.18 3.05
C LYS A 49 16.01 -0.28 2.97
N LEU A 50 16.09 0.95 3.47
CA LEU A 50 14.97 1.91 3.39
C LEU A 50 14.64 2.30 1.95
N GLU A 51 15.59 2.21 1.01
CA GLU A 51 15.34 2.44 -0.42
C GLU A 51 14.35 1.43 -1.02
N LYS A 52 14.19 0.27 -0.38
CA LYS A 52 13.24 -0.78 -0.77
C LYS A 52 12.01 -0.80 0.14
N ALA A 53 11.97 0.04 1.16
CA ALA A 53 10.82 0.20 2.04
C ALA A 53 9.85 1.23 1.44
N PHE A 54 8.63 1.26 1.97
CA PHE A 54 7.63 2.28 1.64
C PHE A 54 7.30 2.37 0.15
N LYS A 55 7.25 1.21 -0.51
CA LYS A 55 6.98 1.07 -1.93
C LYS A 55 5.94 -0.02 -2.17
N VAL A 56 5.14 0.13 -3.21
CA VAL A 56 4.12 -0.86 -3.58
C VAL A 56 4.78 -2.00 -4.36
N TYR A 57 4.48 -3.23 -3.94
CA TYR A 57 4.95 -4.45 -4.60
C TYR A 57 3.77 -5.33 -5.01
N GLY A 58 3.91 -6.01 -6.14
CA GLY A 58 2.99 -7.07 -6.54
C GLY A 58 3.21 -8.32 -5.68
N ALA A 59 2.12 -8.96 -5.25
CA ALA A 59 2.15 -10.14 -4.42
C ALA A 59 0.97 -11.07 -4.75
N ASP A 60 1.29 -12.32 -5.12
CA ASP A 60 0.29 -13.29 -5.61
C ASP A 60 -0.63 -13.85 -4.51
N PHE A 61 -0.27 -13.65 -3.23
CA PHE A 61 -1.07 -14.09 -2.09
C PHE A 61 -2.16 -13.07 -1.69
N VAL A 62 -2.19 -11.89 -2.31
CA VAL A 62 -3.18 -10.86 -1.97
C VAL A 62 -4.49 -11.14 -2.68
N THR A 63 -5.58 -11.26 -1.91
CA THR A 63 -6.93 -11.51 -2.44
C THR A 63 -7.85 -10.30 -2.19
N THR A 64 -9.06 -10.36 -2.75
CA THR A 64 -10.13 -9.38 -2.52
C THR A 64 -11.29 -9.98 -1.73
N GLU A 65 -11.06 -11.05 -0.98
CA GLU A 65 -12.08 -11.69 -0.15
C GLU A 65 -12.38 -10.85 1.09
N ASP A 66 -11.32 -10.35 1.73
CA ASP A 66 -11.38 -9.53 2.94
C ASP A 66 -10.53 -8.25 2.86
N GLY A 67 -10.82 -7.32 3.77
CA GLY A 67 -10.09 -6.04 3.86
C GLY A 67 -10.31 -5.13 2.64
N THR A 68 -9.25 -4.44 2.24
CA THR A 68 -9.25 -3.39 1.20
C THR A 68 -8.69 -3.84 -0.15
N GLY A 69 -8.13 -5.06 -0.22
CA GLY A 69 -7.33 -5.53 -1.35
C GLY A 69 -5.91 -4.93 -1.41
N VAL A 70 -5.46 -4.27 -0.33
CA VAL A 70 -4.08 -3.82 -0.12
C VAL A 70 -3.58 -4.39 1.21
N VAL A 71 -2.40 -4.99 1.22
CA VAL A 71 -1.82 -5.63 2.42
C VAL A 71 -0.60 -4.84 2.89
N HIS A 72 -0.55 -4.56 4.20
CA HIS A 72 0.64 -4.02 4.85
C HIS A 72 1.64 -5.14 5.15
N THR A 73 2.89 -4.97 4.72
CA THR A 73 4.00 -5.89 5.00
C THR A 73 4.96 -5.24 5.99
N ALA A 74 5.19 -5.90 7.12
CA ALA A 74 6.03 -5.42 8.23
C ALA A 74 7.47 -5.92 8.14
#